data_AF-A0AAV1D3J1-F1
#
_entry.id   AF-A0AAV1D3J1-F1
#
_cell.length_a   1.000
_cell.length_b   1.000
_cell.length_c   1.000
_cell.angle_alpha   90.00
_cell.angle_beta   90.00
_cell.angle_gamma   90.00
#
_symmetry.space_group_name_H-M   'P 1'
#
loop_
_entity.id
_entity.type
_entity.pdbx_description
1 polymer ?
#
loop_
_entity_poly.entity_id
_entity_poly.type
_entity_poly.pdbx_seq_one_letter_code
_entity_poly.pdbx_strand_id
1 'polypeptide(L)'
;MGAVHSSSNSLSLSFPSNSTFTTHQCPTTASPTATFSHKSLSKSCLFNPSTLFVITHSRNLAKVAFSNKGSSSVALRRRRRRRCGRVEAMESQKAEVIVKPSFDPFSIQSELLEKMVYDALVWSSLHGLLVGDRKSQKSGKVPGVDMVHAPFALLPMSFPETHWKQACEVAPIFNELVDRVSLDGEFLQKSLSRTKKVDAFTSRLLDIHSKMLEINKKEDIRLGLHRSDYMLDEETKSLLQIELNTISSSFPGLSCRVSELHRMLLHQYKEHLLLDPERIPINNAVNGFADALAKAWKEYDNPRAVILFVVQPEERNMYDQHWLGMVLKEQYQITTIRKTLAEVDAVGELQADGTLLVGGEAVAVIYFRAGYAPTDYPSELEWKARLLMEQSSAVKSPSISYHLAGTKKIQQELAKPGVLERFVENKDDITKLRKCFAGLWSLDESHIVNDAIERPGLYVMKPQREGGGNNIYGDDVKESLLRLQQAGNEEDAAYILMQRIFPAQSPAILMREGASHREQTVSELGVYGAYLRIKEKIVVNNSPGYLMRTKVSSSNEGGVAAGFAVLDSIYLV
;
A
#
# COMPACT_ATOMS: atom_id res chain seq x y z
N MET A 1 44.85 38.98 7.14
CA MET A 1 46.21 39.41 6.78
C MET A 1 46.93 38.22 6.16
N GLY A 2 47.65 38.39 5.03
CA GLY A 2 48.36 37.31 4.29
C GLY A 2 47.40 36.38 3.50
N ALA A 3 47.36 36.24 2.17
CA ALA A 3 48.37 36.24 1.09
C ALA A 3 49.18 34.91 1.00
N VAL A 4 49.50 34.30 -0.16
CA VAL A 4 49.19 34.56 -1.60
C VAL A 4 49.48 33.27 -2.44
N HIS A 5 49.16 33.28 -3.75
CA HIS A 5 49.52 32.32 -4.85
C HIS A 5 50.80 31.44 -4.68
N SER A 6 51.03 30.31 -5.36
CA SER A 6 50.67 29.82 -6.72
C SER A 6 50.77 28.26 -6.76
N SER A 7 50.85 27.49 -7.86
CA SER A 7 50.91 27.67 -9.33
C SER A 7 50.44 26.38 -10.07
N SER A 8 50.33 26.42 -11.40
CA SER A 8 50.03 25.29 -12.31
C SER A 8 51.27 24.71 -13.00
N ASN A 9 51.25 23.44 -13.41
CA ASN A 9 51.67 23.08 -14.79
C ASN A 9 51.22 21.67 -15.25
N SER A 10 50.94 21.58 -16.55
CA SER A 10 50.60 20.39 -17.31
C SER A 10 51.85 19.69 -17.86
N LEU A 11 51.73 18.40 -18.21
CA LEU A 11 52.54 17.80 -19.27
C LEU A 11 51.78 16.67 -19.96
N SER A 12 51.75 16.73 -21.29
CA SER A 12 51.12 15.78 -22.20
C SER A 12 52.12 14.72 -22.67
N LEU A 13 51.64 13.52 -23.00
CA LEU A 13 52.33 12.60 -23.91
C LEU A 13 51.32 11.93 -24.85
N SER A 14 51.70 11.84 -26.12
CA SER A 14 50.89 11.37 -27.25
C SER A 14 51.54 10.18 -27.96
N PHE A 15 50.67 9.42 -28.64
CA PHE A 15 50.85 8.24 -29.51
C PHE A 15 52.17 8.09 -30.30
N PRO A 16 52.43 6.87 -30.81
CA PRO A 16 52.15 6.67 -32.24
C PRO A 16 51.29 5.43 -32.58
N SER A 17 50.89 5.33 -33.85
CA SER A 17 49.94 4.37 -34.42
C SER A 17 50.51 3.61 -35.63
N ASN A 18 49.72 2.65 -36.17
CA ASN A 18 49.89 1.95 -37.47
C ASN A 18 51.00 0.86 -37.52
N SER A 19 50.92 -0.24 -38.30
CA SER A 19 49.99 -0.59 -39.40
C SER A 19 49.94 -2.11 -39.77
N THR A 20 48.78 -2.51 -40.33
CA THR A 20 48.54 -3.39 -41.53
C THR A 20 48.61 -4.94 -41.53
N PHE A 21 47.44 -5.54 -41.82
CA PHE A 21 47.11 -6.66 -42.77
C PHE A 21 47.91 -7.99 -42.81
N THR A 22 47.18 -9.12 -42.68
CA THR A 22 46.80 -9.99 -43.84
C THR A 22 45.76 -11.08 -43.46
N THR A 23 45.19 -11.74 -44.47
CA THR A 23 43.98 -12.60 -44.41
C THR A 23 44.23 -14.07 -44.76
N HIS A 24 43.55 -15.01 -44.09
CA HIS A 24 43.13 -16.34 -44.60
C HIS A 24 41.88 -16.78 -43.80
N GLN A 25 40.70 -16.96 -44.39
CA GLN A 25 40.18 -18.05 -45.23
C GLN A 25 39.84 -19.37 -44.50
N CYS A 26 38.64 -19.85 -44.83
CA CYS A 26 37.82 -20.94 -44.27
C CYS A 26 38.41 -22.36 -44.57
N PRO A 27 37.86 -23.48 -44.04
CA PRO A 27 36.63 -24.01 -44.64
C PRO A 27 35.60 -24.69 -43.72
N THR A 28 34.41 -24.85 -44.28
CA THR A 28 33.26 -25.66 -43.85
C THR A 28 33.43 -27.16 -44.14
N THR A 29 32.91 -28.03 -43.27
CA THR A 29 32.33 -29.37 -43.58
C THR A 29 31.28 -29.67 -42.50
N ALA A 30 29.99 -29.86 -42.79
CA ALA A 30 29.33 -30.93 -43.55
C ALA A 30 29.15 -32.23 -42.72
N SER A 31 27.89 -32.66 -42.58
CA SER A 31 27.41 -33.77 -41.74
C SER A 31 27.82 -35.16 -42.28
N PRO A 32 27.44 -36.23 -41.54
CA PRO A 32 26.49 -37.14 -42.20
C PRO A 32 25.27 -37.51 -41.34
N THR A 33 24.16 -37.70 -42.04
CA THR A 33 22.92 -38.32 -41.58
C THR A 33 23.09 -39.82 -41.30
N ALA A 34 22.39 -40.33 -40.28
CA ALA A 34 22.09 -41.75 -40.15
C ALA A 34 20.58 -41.93 -39.97
N THR A 35 19.88 -42.24 -41.07
CA THR A 35 18.47 -42.63 -41.07
C THR A 35 18.33 -44.12 -40.75
N PHE A 36 17.46 -44.50 -39.82
CA PHE A 36 16.71 -45.76 -39.92
C PHE A 36 15.31 -45.62 -39.30
N SER A 37 14.34 -46.29 -39.91
CA SER A 37 12.91 -46.03 -39.75
C SER A 37 12.15 -47.17 -39.06
N HIS A 38 11.08 -46.80 -38.37
CA HIS A 38 9.91 -47.62 -38.01
C HIS A 38 10.12 -49.03 -37.41
N LYS A 39 9.63 -49.22 -36.18
CA LYS A 39 8.24 -49.68 -35.97
C LYS A 39 7.73 -49.45 -34.55
N SER A 40 6.41 -49.29 -34.46
CA SER A 40 5.64 -49.13 -33.23
C SER A 40 5.58 -50.41 -32.39
N LEU A 41 5.49 -50.27 -31.07
CA LEU A 41 4.51 -51.03 -30.28
C LEU A 41 4.14 -50.26 -29.00
N SER A 42 2.85 -50.22 -28.72
CA SER A 42 2.22 -49.46 -27.64
C SER A 42 2.36 -50.14 -26.28
N LYS A 43 2.45 -49.33 -25.21
CA LYS A 43 1.76 -49.60 -23.94
C LYS A 43 1.60 -48.31 -23.15
N SER A 44 0.35 -47.88 -23.02
CA SER A 44 -0.07 -46.68 -22.31
C SER A 44 -0.35 -46.99 -20.84
N CYS A 45 0.29 -46.26 -19.93
CA CYS A 45 -0.13 -46.14 -18.53
C CYS A 45 -0.33 -44.65 -18.20
N LEU A 46 -1.51 -44.13 -18.54
CA LEU A 46 -1.97 -42.82 -18.10
C LEU A 46 -2.52 -42.96 -16.67
N PHE A 47 -1.80 -42.42 -15.68
CA PHE A 47 -2.39 -42.14 -14.37
C PHE A 47 -2.96 -40.73 -14.37
N ASN A 48 -4.26 -40.65 -14.14
CA ASN A 48 -5.04 -39.41 -14.10
C ASN A 48 -5.41 -39.10 -12.63
N PRO A 49 -5.22 -37.88 -12.14
CA PRO A 49 -6.01 -37.37 -11.03
C PRO A 49 -6.70 -36.06 -11.41
N SER A 50 -7.84 -36.16 -12.08
CA SER A 50 -8.75 -35.04 -12.30
C SER A 50 -9.73 -34.90 -11.12
N THR A 51 -9.41 -34.01 -10.18
CA THR A 51 -10.34 -33.61 -9.09
C THR A 51 -10.35 -32.08 -8.91
N LEU A 52 -10.88 -31.38 -9.91
CA LEU A 52 -11.19 -29.95 -9.78
C LEU A 52 -12.49 -29.79 -8.97
N PHE A 53 -12.42 -29.25 -7.76
CA PHE A 53 -13.61 -28.89 -6.99
C PHE A 53 -14.25 -27.62 -7.54
N VAL A 54 -15.11 -27.76 -8.55
CA VAL A 54 -15.95 -26.66 -9.05
C VAL A 54 -17.26 -26.64 -8.27
N ILE A 55 -17.39 -25.70 -7.32
CA ILE A 55 -18.68 -25.42 -6.68
C ILE A 55 -19.50 -24.51 -7.60
N THR A 56 -20.31 -25.12 -8.48
CA THR A 56 -21.38 -24.39 -9.18
C THR A 56 -22.53 -24.13 -8.20
N HIS A 57 -22.91 -22.86 -8.01
CA HIS A 57 -24.14 -22.49 -7.32
C HIS A 57 -25.10 -21.76 -8.26
N SER A 58 -25.94 -22.55 -8.93
CA SER A 58 -27.05 -22.08 -9.75
C SER A 58 -28.15 -21.48 -8.87
N ARG A 59 -28.22 -20.15 -8.76
CA ARG A 59 -29.36 -19.47 -8.10
C ARG A 59 -30.54 -19.35 -9.06
N ASN A 60 -31.53 -20.23 -8.88
CA ASN A 60 -32.84 -20.06 -9.51
C ASN A 60 -33.57 -18.83 -8.93
N LEU A 61 -34.03 -17.95 -9.82
CA LEU A 61 -34.83 -16.77 -9.48
C LEU A 61 -36.30 -17.15 -9.24
N ALA A 62 -36.69 -17.27 -7.97
CA ALA A 62 -38.10 -17.32 -7.58
C ALA A 62 -38.65 -15.89 -7.41
N LYS A 63 -39.52 -15.46 -8.34
CA LYS A 63 -40.29 -14.22 -8.20
C LYS A 63 -41.35 -14.39 -7.10
N VAL A 64 -41.37 -13.49 -6.12
CA VAL A 64 -42.55 -13.27 -5.26
C VAL A 64 -42.93 -11.80 -5.39
N ALA A 65 -44.09 -11.55 -5.98
CA ALA A 65 -44.69 -10.23 -6.04
C ALA A 65 -45.57 -10.01 -4.80
N PHE A 66 -45.49 -8.83 -4.19
CA PHE A 66 -46.48 -8.38 -3.21
C PHE A 66 -47.23 -7.16 -3.74
N SER A 67 -48.54 -7.32 -3.90
CA SER A 67 -49.47 -6.28 -4.33
C SER A 67 -49.99 -5.47 -3.15
N ASN A 68 -50.08 -4.16 -3.32
CA ASN A 68 -50.83 -3.27 -2.43
C ASN A 68 -52.28 -3.73 -2.24
N LYS A 69 -52.77 -3.64 -0.99
CA LYS A 69 -54.14 -3.22 -0.64
C LYS A 69 -54.13 -2.75 0.81
N GLY A 70 -54.68 -1.57 1.08
CA GLY A 70 -54.97 -1.10 2.43
C GLY A 70 -56.46 -0.89 2.63
N SER A 71 -56.91 -0.88 3.88
CA SER A 71 -58.06 -0.09 4.34
C SER A 71 -58.17 -0.11 5.87
N SER A 72 -58.81 0.93 6.40
CA SER A 72 -59.00 1.23 7.81
C SER A 72 -60.22 0.54 8.44
N SER A 73 -60.21 0.30 9.76
CA SER A 73 -61.39 0.56 10.61
C SER A 73 -61.13 0.60 12.13
N VAL A 74 -61.44 1.77 12.66
CA VAL A 74 -61.79 2.22 14.02
C VAL A 74 -62.56 1.23 14.93
N ALA A 75 -62.28 1.26 16.26
CA ALA A 75 -63.23 1.33 17.42
C ALA A 75 -63.08 0.39 18.65
N LEU A 76 -63.11 1.06 19.82
CA LEU A 76 -63.77 0.76 21.10
C LEU A 76 -63.20 -0.20 22.19
N ARG A 77 -62.65 0.45 23.22
CA ARG A 77 -62.98 0.33 24.67
C ARG A 77 -63.41 -1.05 25.24
N ARG A 78 -62.68 -1.47 26.30
CA ARG A 78 -63.26 -1.50 27.68
C ARG A 78 -62.22 -1.50 28.81
N ARG A 79 -62.55 -0.80 29.90
CA ARG A 79 -61.75 -0.71 31.15
C ARG A 79 -61.95 -1.95 32.03
N ARG A 80 -60.90 -2.36 32.76
CA ARG A 80 -61.03 -2.90 34.12
C ARG A 80 -59.93 -2.32 35.03
N ARG A 81 -60.32 -1.82 36.21
CA ARG A 81 -59.44 -1.34 37.29
C ARG A 81 -59.26 -2.46 38.33
N ARG A 82 -58.02 -2.60 38.85
CA ARG A 82 -57.55 -3.14 40.16
C ARG A 82 -56.07 -3.50 39.95
N ARG A 83 -55.13 -3.33 40.88
CA ARG A 83 -55.14 -2.79 42.26
C ARG A 83 -53.73 -2.21 42.52
N CYS A 84 -53.58 -1.29 43.48
CA CYS A 84 -52.25 -0.84 43.91
C CYS A 84 -51.50 -1.97 44.65
N GLY A 85 -50.22 -2.14 44.38
CA GLY A 85 -49.31 -3.09 45.01
C GLY A 85 -47.87 -2.56 44.91
N ARG A 86 -47.06 -2.80 45.95
CA ARG A 86 -45.73 -2.21 46.20
C ARG A 86 -44.80 -2.16 44.98
N VAL A 87 -44.05 -1.06 44.87
CA VAL A 87 -42.80 -1.00 44.12
C VAL A 87 -41.72 -1.70 44.96
N GLU A 88 -41.19 -2.81 44.47
CA GLU A 88 -39.89 -3.33 44.89
C GLU A 88 -38.85 -2.86 43.87
N ALA A 89 -37.69 -2.42 44.35
CA ALA A 89 -36.62 -1.94 43.50
C ALA A 89 -35.99 -3.12 42.76
N MET A 90 -36.17 -3.18 41.44
CA MET A 90 -35.47 -4.15 40.62
C MET A 90 -34.02 -3.69 40.46
N GLU A 91 -33.12 -4.32 41.23
CA GLU A 91 -31.68 -4.16 41.01
C GLU A 91 -31.37 -4.56 39.56
N SER A 92 -30.81 -3.61 38.81
CA SER A 92 -30.29 -3.90 37.48
C SER A 92 -28.99 -4.69 37.65
N GLN A 93 -29.10 -6.01 37.54
CA GLN A 93 -27.93 -6.86 37.36
C GLN A 93 -27.19 -6.37 36.11
N LYS A 94 -26.09 -5.64 36.34
CA LYS A 94 -25.06 -5.44 35.32
C LYS A 94 -24.56 -6.82 34.97
N ALA A 95 -24.98 -7.35 33.82
CA ALA A 95 -24.28 -8.45 33.20
C ALA A 95 -22.88 -7.93 32.87
N GLU A 96 -21.91 -8.25 33.73
CA GLU A 96 -20.51 -8.08 33.40
C GLU A 96 -20.26 -8.86 32.12
N VAL A 97 -19.93 -8.14 31.05
CA VAL A 97 -19.43 -8.76 29.83
C VAL A 97 -18.08 -9.35 30.22
N ILE A 98 -18.07 -10.65 30.52
CA ILE A 98 -16.84 -11.42 30.70
C ILE A 98 -16.16 -11.46 29.33
N VAL A 99 -15.38 -10.43 29.06
CA VAL A 99 -14.42 -10.41 27.95
C VAL A 99 -13.48 -11.57 28.26
N LYS A 100 -13.59 -12.66 27.50
CA LYS A 100 -12.60 -13.75 27.57
C LYS A 100 -11.23 -13.10 27.36
N PRO A 101 -10.25 -13.34 28.25
CA PRO A 101 -8.92 -12.79 28.05
C PRO A 101 -8.41 -13.19 26.66
N SER A 102 -7.86 -12.22 25.93
CA SER A 102 -7.21 -12.49 24.65
C SER A 102 -6.15 -13.56 24.86
N PHE A 103 -6.08 -14.52 23.92
CA PHE A 103 -5.06 -15.55 23.94
C PHE A 103 -3.67 -14.90 24.02
N ASP A 104 -2.90 -15.22 25.05
CA ASP A 104 -1.56 -14.69 25.25
C ASP A 104 -0.53 -15.58 24.52
N PRO A 105 0.14 -15.10 23.45
CA PRO A 105 1.16 -15.87 22.76
C PRO A 105 2.37 -16.21 23.65
N PHE A 106 2.60 -15.47 24.75
CA PHE A 106 3.70 -15.76 25.68
C PHE A 106 3.46 -17.04 26.49
N SER A 107 2.21 -17.48 26.63
CA SER A 107 1.85 -18.75 27.27
C SER A 107 2.20 -20.02 26.48
N ILE A 108 2.51 -19.90 25.18
CA ILE A 108 2.86 -21.04 24.31
C ILE A 108 4.16 -21.68 24.81
N GLN A 109 4.13 -22.97 25.14
CA GLN A 109 5.30 -23.74 25.57
C GLN A 109 6.35 -23.90 24.46
N SER A 110 7.63 -23.98 24.82
CA SER A 110 8.75 -23.96 23.87
C SER A 110 8.68 -25.05 22.78
N GLU A 111 8.35 -26.30 23.14
CA GLU A 111 8.23 -27.41 22.18
C GLU A 111 7.13 -27.17 21.13
N LEU A 112 5.97 -26.65 21.57
CA LEU A 112 4.89 -26.26 20.68
C LEU A 112 5.29 -25.06 19.81
N LEU A 113 5.99 -24.08 20.39
CA LEU A 113 6.48 -22.90 19.67
C LEU A 113 7.48 -23.28 18.57
N GLU A 114 8.47 -24.13 18.87
CA GLU A 114 9.46 -24.60 17.90
C GLU A 114 8.80 -25.30 16.71
N LYS A 115 7.79 -26.13 16.97
CA LYS A 115 7.00 -26.79 15.93
C LYS A 115 6.19 -25.80 15.07
N MET A 116 5.50 -24.84 15.70
CA MET A 116 4.78 -23.77 14.99
C MET A 116 5.71 -22.90 14.14
N VAL A 117 6.89 -22.56 14.67
CA VAL A 117 7.94 -21.81 13.96
C VAL A 117 8.42 -22.58 12.73
N TYR A 118 8.76 -23.86 12.89
CA TYR A 118 9.20 -24.71 11.79
C TYR A 118 8.16 -24.76 10.66
N ASP A 119 6.90 -25.06 10.99
CA ASP A 119 5.82 -25.14 10.01
C ASP A 119 5.54 -23.80 9.32
N ALA A 120 5.63 -22.68 10.05
CA ALA A 120 5.46 -21.35 9.49
C ALA A 120 6.58 -20.99 8.48
N LEU A 121 7.83 -21.37 8.78
CA LEU A 121 8.98 -21.16 7.89
C LEU A 121 8.89 -22.06 6.63
N VAL A 122 8.49 -23.32 6.79
CA VAL A 122 8.24 -24.24 5.67
C VAL A 122 7.10 -23.72 4.79
N TRP A 123 5.95 -23.34 5.39
CA TRP A 123 4.82 -22.80 4.65
C TRP A 123 5.20 -21.54 3.88
N SER A 124 5.90 -20.60 4.52
CA SER A 124 6.36 -19.35 3.89
C SER A 124 7.25 -19.60 2.66
N SER A 125 8.12 -20.61 2.75
CA SER A 125 9.01 -21.03 1.67
C SER A 125 8.24 -21.64 0.50
N LEU A 126 7.24 -22.48 0.78
CA LEU A 126 6.43 -23.16 -0.25
C LEU A 126 5.39 -22.24 -0.92
N HIS A 127 4.90 -21.20 -0.22
CA HIS A 127 3.82 -20.33 -0.68
C HIS A 127 4.28 -18.91 -1.04
N GLY A 128 5.60 -18.68 -1.18
CA GLY A 128 6.15 -17.42 -1.68
C GLY A 128 5.91 -16.21 -0.77
N LEU A 129 5.88 -16.41 0.56
CA LEU A 129 5.97 -15.32 1.54
C LEU A 129 7.44 -14.93 1.74
N LEU A 130 8.05 -14.45 0.66
CA LEU A 130 9.49 -14.28 0.52
C LEU A 130 9.89 -12.86 0.14
N VAL A 131 11.07 -12.45 0.57
CA VAL A 131 11.79 -11.23 0.16
C VAL A 131 13.24 -11.57 -0.15
N GLY A 132 13.94 -10.67 -0.84
CA GLY A 132 15.39 -10.76 -0.96
C GLY A 132 16.10 -10.46 0.36
N ASP A 133 17.09 -11.26 0.76
CA ASP A 133 17.86 -11.03 1.99
C ASP A 133 18.63 -9.70 1.91
N ARG A 134 18.48 -8.86 2.93
CA ARG A 134 19.23 -7.60 3.10
C ARG A 134 20.75 -7.78 3.15
N LYS A 135 21.24 -8.95 3.55
CA LYS A 135 22.67 -9.29 3.59
C LYS A 135 23.26 -9.57 2.19
N SER A 136 22.41 -9.81 1.19
CA SER A 136 22.83 -9.97 -0.20
C SER A 136 22.69 -8.68 -1.00
N GLN A 137 23.68 -8.47 -1.89
CA GLN A 137 23.65 -7.44 -2.94
C GLN A 137 22.92 -7.90 -4.21
N LYS A 138 22.71 -9.21 -4.38
CA LYS A 138 22.03 -9.80 -5.55
C LYS A 138 20.52 -9.91 -5.36
N SER A 139 20.06 -10.11 -4.13
CA SER A 139 18.67 -10.40 -3.77
C SER A 139 17.65 -9.33 -4.17
N GLY A 140 18.08 -8.08 -4.37
CA GLY A 140 17.27 -6.98 -4.90
C GLY A 140 17.30 -6.83 -6.44
N LYS A 141 18.09 -7.63 -7.16
CA LYS A 141 18.31 -7.52 -8.61
C LYS A 141 18.02 -8.82 -9.37
N VAL A 142 18.32 -9.95 -8.76
CA VAL A 142 18.23 -11.28 -9.37
C VAL A 142 17.13 -12.07 -8.63
N PRO A 143 16.02 -12.44 -9.29
CA PRO A 143 14.98 -13.26 -8.67
C PRO A 143 15.46 -14.70 -8.46
N GLY A 144 14.93 -15.36 -7.43
CA GLY A 144 15.19 -16.78 -7.15
C GLY A 144 16.51 -17.10 -6.45
N VAL A 145 17.32 -16.09 -6.10
CA VAL A 145 18.56 -16.23 -5.32
C VAL A 145 18.49 -15.44 -4.02
N ASP A 146 19.22 -15.89 -3.00
CA ASP A 146 19.38 -15.21 -1.71
C ASP A 146 18.04 -14.75 -1.09
N MET A 147 17.05 -15.64 -1.13
CA MET A 147 15.71 -15.40 -0.60
C MET A 147 15.64 -15.73 0.89
N VAL A 148 14.86 -14.95 1.63
CA VAL A 148 14.49 -15.19 3.03
C VAL A 148 12.97 -15.00 3.17
N HIS A 149 12.37 -15.63 4.17
CA HIS A 149 10.96 -15.34 4.49
C HIS A 149 10.78 -13.85 4.79
N ALA A 150 9.66 -13.28 4.36
CA ALA A 150 9.29 -11.93 4.79
C ALA A 150 9.18 -11.91 6.33
N PRO A 151 9.61 -10.86 7.04
CA PRO A 151 9.39 -10.79 8.48
C PRO A 151 7.88 -10.78 8.79
N PHE A 152 7.40 -11.70 9.62
CA PHE A 152 5.98 -11.85 9.96
C PHE A 152 5.75 -12.04 11.48
N ALA A 153 4.58 -11.68 12.01
CA ALA A 153 4.15 -12.14 13.34
C ALA A 153 3.65 -13.59 13.23
N LEU A 154 3.95 -14.48 14.17
CA LEU A 154 3.63 -15.92 14.07
C LEU A 154 2.13 -16.22 14.24
N LEU A 155 1.39 -15.32 14.89
CA LEU A 155 -0.04 -15.42 15.15
C LEU A 155 -0.70 -14.06 14.90
N PRO A 156 -1.97 -14.05 14.47
CA PRO A 156 -2.67 -12.82 14.08
C PRO A 156 -2.94 -11.88 15.26
N MET A 157 -2.77 -10.58 15.05
CA MET A 157 -3.11 -9.54 16.02
C MET A 157 -4.61 -9.49 16.32
N SER A 158 -5.01 -9.47 17.60
CA SER A 158 -6.42 -9.28 17.99
C SER A 158 -6.89 -7.86 17.65
N PHE A 159 -8.03 -7.72 16.98
CA PHE A 159 -8.54 -6.42 16.54
C PHE A 159 -10.09 -6.36 16.61
N PRO A 160 -10.69 -5.29 17.17
CA PRO A 160 -12.15 -5.23 17.31
C PRO A 160 -12.89 -5.22 15.96
N GLU A 161 -13.89 -6.09 15.81
CA GLU A 161 -14.65 -6.21 14.55
C GLU A 161 -15.36 -4.89 14.16
N THR A 162 -15.80 -4.11 15.15
CA THR A 162 -16.43 -2.80 14.95
C THR A 162 -15.50 -1.78 14.29
N HIS A 163 -14.21 -1.80 14.64
CA HIS A 163 -13.22 -0.87 14.11
C HIS A 163 -12.70 -1.34 12.75
N TRP A 164 -12.62 -2.65 12.53
CA TRP A 164 -12.35 -3.21 11.21
C TRP A 164 -13.44 -2.83 10.20
N LYS A 165 -14.72 -2.96 10.59
CA LYS A 165 -15.85 -2.50 9.77
C LYS A 165 -15.79 -0.99 9.48
N GLN A 166 -15.51 -0.15 10.50
CA GLN A 166 -15.30 1.29 10.29
C GLN A 166 -14.21 1.56 9.24
N ALA A 167 -13.08 0.86 9.30
CA ALA A 167 -11.97 1.02 8.35
C ALA A 167 -12.38 0.64 6.91
N CYS A 168 -13.09 -0.49 6.74
CA CYS A 168 -13.59 -0.93 5.45
C CYS A 168 -14.71 -0.03 4.89
N GLU A 169 -15.56 0.55 5.74
CA GLU A 169 -16.63 1.49 5.35
C GLU A 169 -16.08 2.81 4.81
N VAL A 170 -14.97 3.33 5.35
CA VAL A 170 -14.38 4.59 4.89
C VAL A 170 -13.47 4.46 3.68
N ALA A 171 -12.93 3.27 3.39
CA ALA A 171 -12.06 3.05 2.24
C ALA A 171 -12.66 3.53 0.89
N PRO A 172 -13.91 3.18 0.50
CA PRO A 172 -14.49 3.70 -0.74
C PRO A 172 -14.81 5.20 -0.72
N ILE A 173 -14.92 5.79 0.48
CA ILE A 173 -15.09 7.24 0.66
C ILE A 173 -13.76 7.96 0.43
N PHE A 174 -12.66 7.44 0.99
CA PHE A 174 -11.31 7.95 0.74
C PHE A 174 -10.91 7.84 -0.75
N ASN A 175 -11.28 6.75 -1.43
CA ASN A 175 -11.04 6.59 -2.86
C ASN A 175 -11.66 7.72 -3.70
N GLU A 176 -12.95 8.04 -3.45
CA GLU A 176 -13.66 9.13 -4.14
C GLU A 176 -13.15 10.52 -3.71
N LEU A 177 -12.76 10.69 -2.44
CA LEU A 177 -12.11 11.91 -1.96
C LEU A 177 -10.80 12.18 -2.70
N VAL A 178 -9.96 11.16 -2.93
CA VAL A 178 -8.70 11.31 -3.68
C VAL A 178 -8.97 11.68 -5.14
N ASP A 179 -9.96 11.05 -5.82
CA ASP A 179 -10.34 11.45 -7.19
C ASP A 179 -10.72 12.93 -7.22
N ARG A 180 -11.64 13.35 -6.37
CA ARG A 180 -12.16 14.73 -6.34
C ARG A 180 -11.09 15.77 -5.95
N VAL A 181 -10.21 15.45 -5.01
CA VAL A 181 -9.07 16.32 -4.65
C VAL A 181 -8.05 16.40 -5.79
N SER A 182 -7.84 15.32 -6.55
CA SER A 182 -6.90 15.31 -7.68
C SER A 182 -7.35 16.19 -8.86
N LEU A 183 -8.65 16.45 -8.98
CA LEU A 183 -9.24 17.31 -10.01
C LEU A 183 -9.12 18.81 -9.67
N ASP A 184 -8.99 19.17 -8.39
CA ASP A 184 -8.80 20.56 -7.96
C ASP A 184 -7.31 20.93 -7.98
N GLY A 185 -6.79 21.11 -9.20
CA GLY A 185 -5.39 21.46 -9.43
C GLY A 185 -4.98 22.79 -8.77
N GLU A 186 -5.91 23.73 -8.60
CA GLU A 186 -5.69 24.99 -7.90
C GLU A 186 -5.50 24.76 -6.39
N PHE A 187 -6.30 23.91 -5.76
CA PHE A 187 -6.11 23.48 -4.38
C PHE A 187 -4.76 22.82 -4.17
N LEU A 188 -4.39 21.85 -5.00
CA LEU A 188 -3.09 21.16 -4.88
C LEU A 188 -1.91 22.15 -4.97
N GLN A 189 -1.92 23.05 -5.97
CA GLN A 189 -0.86 24.04 -6.16
C GLN A 189 -0.83 25.07 -5.01
N LYS A 190 -1.98 25.56 -4.52
CA LYS A 190 -2.05 26.52 -3.41
C LYS A 190 -1.61 25.90 -2.08
N SER A 191 -2.14 24.74 -1.73
CA SER A 191 -1.86 24.03 -0.47
C SER A 191 -0.39 23.66 -0.30
N LEU A 192 0.30 23.38 -1.41
CA LEU A 192 1.73 23.01 -1.43
C LEU A 192 2.65 24.18 -1.85
N SER A 193 2.12 25.40 -2.01
CA SER A 193 2.87 26.56 -2.53
C SER A 193 4.05 27.01 -1.64
N ARG A 194 3.91 26.94 -0.30
CA ARG A 194 5.02 27.19 0.63
C ARG A 194 6.02 26.02 0.61
N THR A 195 5.52 24.80 0.68
CA THR A 195 6.32 23.56 0.57
C THR A 195 7.19 23.54 -0.69
N LYS A 196 6.68 24.03 -1.83
CA LYS A 196 7.41 24.15 -3.11
C LYS A 196 8.74 24.92 -3.00
N LYS A 197 8.83 25.89 -2.08
CA LYS A 197 10.03 26.73 -1.88
C LYS A 197 11.15 26.01 -1.13
N VAL A 198 10.81 25.02 -0.30
CA VAL A 198 11.73 24.42 0.68
C VAL A 198 11.93 22.92 0.54
N ASP A 199 11.03 22.22 -0.15
CA ASP A 199 11.23 20.82 -0.55
C ASP A 199 11.40 20.68 -2.07
N ALA A 200 12.64 20.49 -2.52
CA ALA A 200 12.97 20.31 -3.92
C ALA A 200 12.24 19.11 -4.58
N PHE A 201 11.93 18.06 -3.82
CA PHE A 201 11.22 16.89 -4.34
C PHE A 201 9.76 17.21 -4.66
N THR A 202 9.01 17.72 -3.68
CA THR A 202 7.63 18.21 -3.90
C THR A 202 7.58 19.30 -4.97
N SER A 203 8.59 20.18 -5.02
CA SER A 203 8.70 21.23 -6.04
C SER A 203 8.70 20.67 -7.47
N ARG A 204 9.50 19.62 -7.72
CA ARG A 204 9.58 18.95 -9.02
C ARG A 204 8.31 18.16 -9.37
N LEU A 205 7.62 17.59 -8.37
CA LEU A 205 6.30 16.99 -8.58
C LEU A 205 5.26 18.06 -8.98
N LEU A 206 5.28 19.23 -8.34
CA LEU A 206 4.42 20.36 -8.69
C LEU A 206 4.73 20.94 -10.07
N ASP A 207 6.00 20.94 -10.52
CA ASP A 207 6.38 21.37 -11.87
C ASP A 207 5.79 20.46 -12.96
N ILE A 208 5.79 19.13 -12.74
CA ILE A 208 5.14 18.17 -13.64
C ILE A 208 3.62 18.41 -13.64
N HIS A 209 3.01 18.60 -12.48
CA HIS A 209 1.59 18.90 -12.37
C HIS A 209 1.21 20.22 -13.05
N SER A 210 2.01 21.30 -12.89
CA SER A 210 1.82 22.57 -13.60
C SER A 210 1.79 22.36 -15.13
N LYS A 211 2.74 21.59 -15.67
CA LYS A 211 2.76 21.26 -17.11
C LYS A 211 1.53 20.48 -17.56
N MET A 212 0.95 19.63 -16.71
CA MET A 212 -0.27 18.88 -17.05
C MET A 212 -1.51 19.79 -17.07
N LEU A 213 -1.56 20.79 -16.19
CA LEU A 213 -2.58 21.84 -16.20
C LEU A 213 -2.43 22.77 -17.42
N GLU A 214 -1.21 23.16 -17.77
CA GLU A 214 -0.91 24.02 -18.94
C GLU A 214 -1.36 23.40 -20.27
N ILE A 215 -1.14 22.10 -20.47
CA ILE A 215 -1.63 21.38 -21.65
C ILE A 215 -3.11 20.97 -21.55
N ASN A 216 -3.79 21.36 -20.46
CA ASN A 216 -5.17 21.00 -20.12
C ASN A 216 -5.45 19.49 -20.31
N LYS A 217 -4.58 18.65 -19.75
CA LYS A 217 -4.64 17.20 -19.95
C LYS A 217 -5.93 16.62 -19.36
N LYS A 218 -6.79 16.07 -20.22
CA LYS A 218 -8.00 15.36 -19.80
C LYS A 218 -7.70 13.88 -19.53
N GLU A 219 -7.82 13.46 -18.27
CA GLU A 219 -7.70 12.05 -17.88
C GLU A 219 -9.09 11.41 -17.73
N ASP A 220 -9.59 10.85 -18.84
CA ASP A 220 -10.89 10.17 -18.90
C ASP A 220 -10.87 8.80 -18.23
N ILE A 221 -9.71 8.20 -17.97
CA ILE A 221 -9.56 6.95 -17.23
C ILE A 221 -8.63 7.22 -16.05
N ARG A 222 -9.12 7.09 -14.81
CA ARG A 222 -8.37 7.40 -13.58
C ARG A 222 -8.37 6.20 -12.64
N LEU A 223 -7.18 5.75 -12.24
CA LEU A 223 -6.94 4.51 -11.52
C LEU A 223 -6.18 4.75 -10.20
N GLY A 224 -6.88 4.54 -9.08
CA GLY A 224 -6.33 4.62 -7.74
C GLY A 224 -6.10 3.24 -7.11
N LEU A 225 -4.88 2.98 -6.64
CA LEU A 225 -4.51 1.78 -5.89
C LEU A 225 -3.93 2.19 -4.54
N HIS A 226 -4.82 2.44 -3.59
CA HIS A 226 -4.56 3.13 -2.33
C HIS A 226 -4.34 2.17 -1.17
N ARG A 227 -3.71 2.65 -0.10
CA ARG A 227 -3.79 2.05 1.23
C ARG A 227 -3.98 3.16 2.27
N SER A 228 -5.09 3.12 2.98
CA SER A 228 -5.36 4.02 4.11
C SER A 228 -4.92 3.31 5.39
N ASP A 229 -3.99 3.90 6.13
CA ASP A 229 -3.38 3.28 7.30
C ASP A 229 -3.90 3.89 8.60
N TYR A 230 -4.15 3.06 9.61
CA TYR A 230 -4.83 3.41 10.85
C TYR A 230 -4.16 2.81 12.07
N MET A 231 -4.26 3.50 13.20
CA MET A 231 -4.04 2.95 14.53
C MET A 231 -5.31 3.08 15.37
N LEU A 232 -5.55 2.11 16.25
CA LEU A 232 -6.59 2.21 17.27
C LEU A 232 -5.98 2.84 18.52
N ASP A 233 -6.41 4.06 18.85
CA ASP A 233 -5.94 4.78 20.01
C ASP A 233 -6.53 4.20 21.32
N GLU A 234 -5.67 3.95 22.31
CA GLU A 234 -6.04 3.22 23.52
C GLU A 234 -6.86 4.04 24.51
N GLU A 235 -6.62 5.35 24.60
CA GLU A 235 -7.36 6.24 25.50
C GLU A 235 -8.75 6.56 24.93
N THR A 236 -8.79 7.02 23.68
CA THR A 236 -10.04 7.47 23.03
C THR A 236 -10.86 6.35 22.40
N LYS A 237 -10.32 5.11 22.36
CA LYS A 237 -10.90 3.95 21.64
C LYS A 237 -11.32 4.29 20.20
N SER A 238 -10.58 5.18 19.55
CA SER A 238 -10.92 5.69 18.22
C SER A 238 -9.95 5.15 17.18
N LEU A 239 -10.48 4.71 16.04
CA LEU A 239 -9.68 4.36 14.87
C LEU A 239 -9.25 5.65 14.16
N LEU A 240 -7.96 5.98 14.25
CA LEU A 240 -7.40 7.22 13.72
C LEU A 240 -6.43 6.93 12.57
N GLN A 241 -6.57 7.68 11.47
CA GLN A 241 -5.78 7.55 10.25
C GLN A 241 -4.37 8.10 10.46
N ILE A 242 -3.36 7.27 10.21
CA ILE A 242 -1.94 7.62 10.21
C ILE A 242 -1.59 8.40 8.94
N GLU A 243 -1.98 7.87 7.78
CA GLU A 243 -1.69 8.42 6.46
C GLU A 243 -2.57 7.75 5.37
N LEU A 244 -2.56 8.32 4.16
CA LEU A 244 -3.20 7.76 2.98
C LEU A 244 -2.17 7.59 1.85
N ASN A 245 -1.74 6.35 1.62
CA ASN A 245 -0.79 6.01 0.57
C ASN A 245 -1.51 6.05 -0.78
N THR A 246 -1.13 6.97 -1.67
CA THR A 246 -1.67 7.05 -3.04
C THR A 246 -0.72 6.54 -4.12
N ILE A 247 0.57 6.40 -3.81
CA ILE A 247 1.61 5.84 -4.69
C ILE A 247 2.25 4.59 -4.06
N SER A 248 2.59 3.59 -4.88
CA SER A 248 3.38 2.41 -4.49
C SER A 248 2.89 1.69 -3.22
N SER A 249 1.56 1.60 -3.06
CA SER A 249 0.88 0.89 -1.98
C SER A 249 1.32 -0.57 -1.89
N SER A 250 2.38 -0.83 -1.12
CA SER A 250 3.07 -2.12 -1.07
C SER A 250 2.32 -3.17 -0.25
N PHE A 251 2.73 -4.42 -0.43
CA PHE A 251 2.25 -5.64 0.25
C PHE A 251 0.87 -6.23 -0.14
N PRO A 252 0.17 -5.86 -1.24
CA PRO A 252 -1.10 -6.53 -1.58
C PRO A 252 -0.91 -8.02 -1.91
N GLY A 253 0.27 -8.45 -2.37
CA GLY A 253 0.61 -9.86 -2.57
C GLY A 253 0.96 -10.57 -1.26
N LEU A 254 1.91 -10.02 -0.50
CA LEU A 254 2.40 -10.69 0.71
C LEU A 254 1.39 -10.68 1.88
N SER A 255 0.54 -9.66 2.00
CA SER A 255 -0.50 -9.61 3.05
C SER A 255 -1.54 -10.73 2.90
N CYS A 256 -1.93 -11.07 1.67
CA CYS A 256 -2.77 -12.24 1.40
C CYS A 256 -2.12 -13.54 1.91
N ARG A 257 -0.82 -13.72 1.66
CA ARG A 257 -0.05 -14.89 2.13
C ARG A 257 0.05 -14.96 3.66
N VAL A 258 0.16 -13.83 4.36
CA VAL A 258 0.13 -13.83 5.84
C VAL A 258 -1.25 -14.20 6.39
N SER A 259 -2.34 -13.71 5.80
CA SER A 259 -3.70 -14.13 6.18
C SER A 259 -3.94 -15.63 5.94
N GLU A 260 -3.33 -16.22 4.91
CA GLU A 260 -3.38 -17.67 4.64
C GLU A 260 -2.51 -18.47 5.62
N LEU A 261 -1.27 -18.03 5.88
CA LEU A 261 -0.37 -18.61 6.88
C LEU A 261 -1.04 -18.71 8.25
N HIS A 262 -1.63 -17.61 8.73
CA HIS A 262 -2.32 -17.60 10.01
C HIS A 262 -3.53 -18.51 10.03
N ARG A 263 -4.33 -18.58 8.95
CA ARG A 263 -5.47 -19.50 8.88
C ARG A 263 -5.02 -20.96 8.90
N MET A 264 -3.91 -21.28 8.24
CA MET A 264 -3.27 -22.60 8.28
C MET A 264 -2.80 -22.94 9.70
N LEU A 265 -2.05 -22.06 10.36
CA LEU A 265 -1.56 -22.27 11.73
C LEU A 265 -2.72 -22.44 12.73
N LEU A 266 -3.73 -21.57 12.69
CA LEU A 266 -4.90 -21.70 13.57
C LEU A 266 -5.69 -22.99 13.32
N HIS A 267 -5.76 -23.47 12.07
CA HIS A 267 -6.40 -24.75 11.76
C HIS A 267 -5.59 -25.93 12.29
N GLN A 268 -4.28 -25.95 12.04
CA GLN A 268 -3.39 -27.05 12.42
C GLN A 268 -3.20 -27.15 13.94
N TYR A 269 -3.17 -26.01 14.64
CA TYR A 269 -2.91 -25.93 16.08
C TYR A 269 -4.18 -25.65 16.92
N LYS A 270 -5.37 -25.89 16.33
CA LYS A 270 -6.68 -25.56 16.91
C LYS A 270 -6.90 -26.11 18.32
N GLU A 271 -6.46 -27.34 18.59
CA GLU A 271 -6.61 -28.00 19.90
C GLU A 271 -5.75 -27.35 21.00
N HIS A 272 -4.63 -26.72 20.63
CA HIS A 272 -3.72 -26.04 21.57
C HIS A 272 -4.06 -24.55 21.74
N LEU A 273 -4.45 -23.87 20.66
CA LEU A 273 -4.69 -22.42 20.66
C LEU A 273 -6.13 -22.05 21.05
N LEU A 274 -7.10 -22.93 20.77
CA LEU A 274 -8.55 -22.68 20.95
C LEU A 274 -9.07 -21.42 20.22
N LEU A 275 -8.36 -20.99 19.17
CA LEU A 275 -8.70 -19.88 18.29
C LEU A 275 -9.48 -20.37 17.06
N ASP A 276 -10.33 -19.52 16.52
CA ASP A 276 -11.17 -19.82 15.35
C ASP A 276 -10.54 -19.27 14.06
N PRO A 277 -10.12 -20.12 13.09
CA PRO A 277 -9.54 -19.64 11.82
C PRO A 277 -10.45 -18.72 11.01
N GLU A 278 -11.77 -18.80 11.19
CA GLU A 278 -12.74 -17.97 10.47
C GLU A 278 -12.81 -16.52 11.01
N ARG A 279 -12.22 -16.24 12.19
CA ARG A 279 -12.04 -14.88 12.70
C ARG A 279 -10.91 -14.12 12.01
N ILE A 280 -10.12 -14.77 11.16
CA ILE A 280 -9.21 -14.07 10.24
C ILE A 280 -10.01 -13.72 8.97
N PRO A 281 -10.24 -12.43 8.67
CA PRO A 281 -11.04 -12.06 7.51
C PRO A 281 -10.32 -12.40 6.21
N ILE A 282 -11.11 -12.67 5.17
CA ILE A 282 -10.63 -12.91 3.81
C ILE A 282 -9.85 -11.69 3.33
N ASN A 283 -8.66 -11.92 2.78
CA ASN A 283 -7.80 -10.89 2.23
C ASN A 283 -7.60 -11.14 0.74
N ASN A 284 -8.13 -10.26 -0.11
CA ASN A 284 -8.12 -10.43 -1.57
C ASN A 284 -7.39 -9.27 -2.28
N ALA A 285 -6.48 -8.60 -1.57
CA ALA A 285 -5.81 -7.37 -2.00
C ALA A 285 -5.15 -7.50 -3.38
N VAL A 286 -4.33 -8.54 -3.61
CA VAL A 286 -3.65 -8.75 -4.91
C VAL A 286 -4.62 -8.92 -6.07
N ASN A 287 -5.68 -9.71 -5.92
CA ASN A 287 -6.64 -9.94 -7.00
C ASN A 287 -7.49 -8.69 -7.25
N GLY A 288 -7.86 -7.94 -6.21
CA GLY A 288 -8.59 -6.68 -6.39
C GLY A 288 -7.78 -5.58 -7.05
N PHE A 289 -6.47 -5.51 -6.77
CA PHE A 289 -5.55 -4.62 -7.49
C PHE A 289 -5.37 -5.07 -8.95
N ALA A 290 -5.24 -6.37 -9.21
CA ALA A 290 -5.16 -6.91 -10.57
C ALA A 290 -6.45 -6.64 -11.37
N ASP A 291 -7.62 -6.80 -10.75
CA ASP A 291 -8.93 -6.53 -11.36
C ASP A 291 -9.08 -5.06 -11.79
N ALA A 292 -8.67 -4.12 -10.93
CA ALA A 292 -8.69 -2.70 -11.25
C ALA A 292 -7.70 -2.33 -12.37
N LEU A 293 -6.47 -2.89 -12.34
CA LEU A 293 -5.47 -2.75 -13.41
C LEU A 293 -5.97 -3.31 -14.74
N ALA A 294 -6.56 -4.52 -14.72
CA ALA A 294 -7.08 -5.18 -15.91
C ALA A 294 -8.28 -4.45 -16.52
N LYS A 295 -9.16 -3.88 -15.68
CA LYS A 295 -10.27 -3.04 -16.15
C LYS A 295 -9.80 -1.72 -16.75
N ALA A 296 -8.77 -1.09 -16.18
CA ALA A 296 -8.17 0.11 -16.76
C ALA A 296 -7.47 -0.18 -18.09
N TRP A 297 -6.70 -1.28 -18.17
CA TRP A 297 -6.08 -1.77 -19.41
C TRP A 297 -7.14 -2.06 -20.49
N LYS A 298 -8.27 -2.66 -20.11
CA LYS A 298 -9.36 -2.96 -21.03
C LYS A 298 -10.05 -1.70 -21.57
N GLU A 299 -10.23 -0.67 -20.75
CA GLU A 299 -10.82 0.60 -21.21
C GLU A 299 -9.87 1.41 -22.11
N TYR A 300 -8.55 1.23 -21.96
CA TYR A 300 -7.57 1.79 -22.91
C TYR A 300 -7.69 1.19 -24.33
N ASP A 301 -8.38 0.04 -24.47
CA ASP A 301 -8.80 -0.58 -25.73
C ASP A 301 -7.68 -0.83 -26.77
N ASN A 302 -6.49 -1.22 -26.29
CA ASN A 302 -5.41 -1.72 -27.15
C ASN A 302 -4.99 -3.14 -26.71
N PRO A 303 -5.45 -4.20 -27.38
CA PRO A 303 -5.20 -5.58 -26.96
C PRO A 303 -3.74 -6.04 -27.13
N ARG A 304 -2.88 -5.23 -27.76
CA ARG A 304 -1.43 -5.48 -27.86
C ARG A 304 -0.61 -4.68 -26.86
N ALA A 305 -1.23 -3.75 -26.12
CA ALA A 305 -0.53 -2.94 -25.15
C ALA A 305 -0.24 -3.71 -23.84
N VAL A 306 0.79 -3.28 -23.12
CA VAL A 306 1.25 -3.88 -21.86
C VAL A 306 0.95 -2.98 -20.66
N ILE A 307 1.07 -3.54 -19.47
CA ILE A 307 1.14 -2.77 -18.22
C ILE A 307 2.61 -2.60 -17.83
N LEU A 308 3.06 -1.35 -17.74
CA LEU A 308 4.39 -0.96 -17.30
C LEU A 308 4.43 -0.86 -15.78
N PHE A 309 5.24 -1.70 -15.14
CA PHE A 309 5.61 -1.55 -13.73
C PHE A 309 6.87 -0.69 -13.66
N VAL A 310 6.75 0.52 -13.09
CA VAL A 310 7.90 1.40 -12.82
C VAL A 310 8.50 1.01 -11.47
N VAL A 311 9.75 0.56 -11.44
CA VAL A 311 10.36 -0.13 -10.28
C VAL A 311 11.69 0.50 -9.85
N GLN A 312 12.11 0.24 -8.62
CA GLN A 312 13.44 0.64 -8.14
C GLN A 312 14.54 -0.25 -8.77
N PRO A 313 15.78 0.26 -8.96
CA PRO A 313 16.90 -0.55 -9.45
C PRO A 313 17.34 -1.67 -8.49
N GLU A 314 17.02 -1.53 -7.21
CA GLU A 314 17.21 -2.54 -6.16
C GLU A 314 15.91 -2.73 -5.40
N GLU A 315 15.26 -3.87 -5.60
CA GLU A 315 13.90 -4.12 -5.11
C GLU A 315 13.81 -5.50 -4.43
N ARG A 316 14.14 -5.54 -3.12
CA ARG A 316 14.07 -6.79 -2.32
C ARG A 316 12.64 -7.27 -2.10
N ASN A 317 11.64 -6.42 -2.26
CA ASN A 317 10.21 -6.75 -2.22
C ASN A 317 9.66 -7.07 -3.63
N MET A 318 10.51 -7.42 -4.60
CA MET A 318 10.06 -7.71 -5.97
C MET A 318 9.00 -8.83 -6.04
N TYR A 319 9.03 -9.79 -5.12
CA TYR A 319 8.08 -10.91 -5.10
C TYR A 319 6.63 -10.45 -4.85
N ASP A 320 6.40 -9.40 -4.05
CA ASP A 320 5.09 -8.75 -3.90
C ASP A 320 4.55 -8.19 -5.23
N GLN A 321 5.46 -7.68 -6.07
CA GLN A 321 5.12 -7.13 -7.39
C GLN A 321 4.93 -8.24 -8.43
N HIS A 322 5.74 -9.29 -8.36
CA HIS A 322 5.59 -10.47 -9.20
C HIS A 322 4.30 -11.23 -8.90
N TRP A 323 3.84 -11.29 -7.64
CA TRP A 323 2.50 -11.82 -7.31
C TRP A 323 1.39 -11.12 -8.11
N LEU A 324 1.41 -9.78 -8.15
CA LEU A 324 0.44 -9.00 -8.93
C LEU A 324 0.59 -9.23 -10.45
N GLY A 325 1.83 -9.28 -10.94
CA GLY A 325 2.11 -9.57 -12.35
C GLY A 325 1.66 -10.97 -12.80
N MET A 326 1.81 -11.99 -11.94
CA MET A 326 1.34 -13.35 -12.20
C MET A 326 -0.19 -13.40 -12.25
N VAL A 327 -0.90 -12.76 -11.33
CA VAL A 327 -2.37 -12.68 -11.36
C VAL A 327 -2.86 -12.02 -12.66
N LEU A 328 -2.25 -10.91 -13.08
CA LEU A 328 -2.54 -10.25 -14.36
C LEU A 328 -2.31 -11.19 -15.55
N LYS A 329 -1.24 -11.98 -15.53
CA LYS A 329 -0.91 -12.89 -16.62
C LYS A 329 -1.80 -14.14 -16.68
N GLU A 330 -2.07 -14.76 -15.53
CA GLU A 330 -2.81 -16.02 -15.45
C GLU A 330 -4.32 -15.80 -15.59
N GLN A 331 -4.89 -14.84 -14.84
CA GLN A 331 -6.34 -14.63 -14.81
C GLN A 331 -6.84 -13.73 -15.95
N TYR A 332 -6.06 -12.72 -16.35
CA TYR A 332 -6.47 -11.72 -17.34
C TYR A 332 -5.72 -11.79 -18.68
N GLN A 333 -4.69 -12.65 -18.78
CA GLN A 333 -3.82 -12.81 -19.96
C GLN A 333 -3.05 -11.55 -20.39
N ILE A 334 -2.99 -10.54 -19.51
CA ILE A 334 -2.31 -9.28 -19.74
C ILE A 334 -0.79 -9.45 -19.52
N THR A 335 0.00 -8.89 -20.44
CA THR A 335 1.47 -8.87 -20.31
C THR A 335 1.91 -7.67 -19.48
N THR A 336 2.86 -7.88 -18.57
CA THR A 336 3.51 -6.84 -17.76
C THR A 336 4.98 -6.75 -18.11
N ILE A 337 5.51 -5.52 -18.17
CA ILE A 337 6.95 -5.25 -18.25
C ILE A 337 7.40 -4.48 -17.03
N ARG A 338 8.68 -4.60 -16.66
CA ARG A 338 9.28 -3.94 -15.48
C ARG A 338 10.44 -3.08 -15.96
N LYS A 339 10.44 -1.79 -15.58
CA LYS A 339 11.50 -0.84 -15.93
C LYS A 339 11.76 0.15 -14.80
N THR A 340 13.02 0.50 -14.62
CA THR A 340 13.42 1.67 -13.81
C THR A 340 13.11 2.97 -14.54
N LEU A 341 13.03 4.09 -13.82
CA LEU A 341 12.85 5.41 -14.43
C LEU A 341 13.96 5.74 -15.44
N ALA A 342 15.22 5.39 -15.14
CA ALA A 342 16.35 5.56 -16.06
C ALA A 342 16.21 4.74 -17.35
N GLU A 343 15.72 3.49 -17.29
CA GLU A 343 15.44 2.72 -18.50
C GLU A 343 14.25 3.29 -19.30
N VAL A 344 13.24 3.87 -18.64
CA VAL A 344 12.12 4.54 -19.33
C VAL A 344 12.60 5.80 -20.07
N ASP A 345 13.57 6.56 -19.54
CA ASP A 345 14.20 7.66 -20.31
C ASP A 345 14.99 7.12 -21.52
N ALA A 346 15.72 6.00 -21.33
CA ALA A 346 16.60 5.45 -22.34
C ALA A 346 15.89 4.78 -23.53
N VAL A 347 14.70 4.19 -23.34
CA VAL A 347 13.96 3.47 -24.40
C VAL A 347 12.47 3.84 -24.50
N GLY A 348 12.04 4.90 -23.82
CA GLY A 348 10.68 5.42 -23.87
C GLY A 348 10.53 6.49 -24.95
N GLU A 349 9.49 6.37 -25.78
CA GLU A 349 9.14 7.37 -26.80
C GLU A 349 7.64 7.64 -26.81
N LEU A 350 7.26 8.87 -27.14
CA LEU A 350 5.88 9.31 -27.23
C LEU A 350 5.50 9.46 -28.71
N GLN A 351 4.51 8.68 -29.16
CA GLN A 351 3.98 8.76 -30.51
C GLN A 351 3.11 10.02 -30.70
N ALA A 352 2.85 10.39 -31.96
CA ALA A 352 2.11 11.60 -32.31
C ALA A 352 0.63 11.60 -31.84
N ASP A 353 0.05 10.44 -31.55
CA ASP A 353 -1.27 10.25 -30.95
C ASP A 353 -1.23 10.26 -29.40
N GLY A 354 -0.04 10.41 -28.81
CA GLY A 354 0.19 10.37 -27.37
C GLY A 354 0.41 8.97 -26.80
N THR A 355 0.47 7.91 -27.60
CA THR A 355 0.80 6.56 -27.11
C THR A 355 2.27 6.50 -26.65
N LEU A 356 2.48 6.00 -25.42
CA LEU A 356 3.82 5.69 -24.92
C LEU A 356 4.26 4.33 -25.47
N LEU A 357 5.41 4.29 -26.13
CA LEU A 357 6.14 3.05 -26.36
C LEU A 357 7.30 2.96 -25.36
N VAL A 358 7.59 1.76 -24.86
CA VAL A 358 8.80 1.48 -24.06
C VAL A 358 9.47 0.24 -24.63
N GLY A 359 10.64 0.42 -25.26
CA GLY A 359 11.32 -0.66 -25.98
C GLY A 359 10.53 -1.21 -27.17
N GLY A 360 9.67 -0.39 -27.78
CA GLY A 360 8.79 -0.77 -28.89
C GLY A 360 7.43 -1.37 -28.48
N GLU A 361 7.19 -1.62 -27.19
CA GLU A 361 5.89 -2.08 -26.69
C GLU A 361 5.00 -0.91 -26.28
N ALA A 362 3.75 -0.88 -26.77
CA ALA A 362 2.78 0.14 -26.39
C ALA A 362 2.31 -0.04 -24.94
N VAL A 363 2.26 1.03 -24.16
CA VAL A 363 1.89 0.98 -22.74
C VAL A 363 0.48 1.53 -22.55
N ALA A 364 -0.43 0.69 -22.03
CA ALA A 364 -1.80 1.09 -21.71
C ALA A 364 -1.94 1.63 -20.28
N VAL A 365 -1.20 1.03 -19.34
CA VAL A 365 -1.25 1.40 -17.91
C VAL A 365 0.16 1.45 -17.33
N ILE A 366 0.42 2.47 -16.53
CA ILE A 366 1.69 2.70 -15.82
C ILE A 366 1.41 2.56 -14.33
N TYR A 367 1.91 1.48 -13.74
CA TYR A 367 1.78 1.18 -12.32
C TYR A 367 3.10 1.51 -11.59
N PHE A 368 3.06 2.50 -10.70
CA PHE A 368 4.24 2.94 -9.98
C PHE A 368 4.50 2.10 -8.72
N ARG A 369 5.66 1.43 -8.73
CA ARG A 369 6.31 0.82 -7.55
C ARG A 369 7.62 1.53 -7.16
N ALA A 370 7.82 2.73 -7.70
CA ALA A 370 8.96 3.62 -7.47
C ALA A 370 8.53 5.06 -7.80
N GLY A 371 9.44 6.01 -7.65
CA GLY A 371 9.24 7.42 -7.97
C GLY A 371 8.53 8.20 -6.87
N TYR A 372 8.46 7.65 -5.65
CA TYR A 372 7.86 8.25 -4.44
C TYR A 372 8.90 8.81 -3.46
N ALA A 373 10.18 8.50 -3.65
CA ALA A 373 11.28 9.02 -2.85
C ALA A 373 12.28 9.81 -3.73
N PRO A 374 12.98 10.83 -3.18
CA PRO A 374 14.02 11.56 -3.92
C PRO A 374 15.16 10.65 -4.43
N THR A 375 15.42 9.54 -3.73
CA THR A 375 16.43 8.53 -4.11
C THR A 375 16.10 7.81 -5.42
N ASP A 376 14.85 7.83 -5.87
CA ASP A 376 14.45 7.29 -7.18
C ASP A 376 14.78 8.25 -8.34
N TYR A 377 15.30 9.45 -8.03
CA TYR A 377 15.65 10.49 -9.00
C TYR A 377 17.10 10.96 -8.82
N PRO A 378 18.11 10.08 -9.01
CA PRO A 378 19.52 10.45 -8.90
C PRO A 378 19.99 11.45 -9.98
N SER A 379 19.22 11.63 -11.07
CA SER A 379 19.54 12.55 -12.15
C SER A 379 18.30 13.20 -12.79
N GLU A 380 18.51 14.01 -13.84
CA GLU A 380 17.41 14.54 -14.65
C GLU A 380 16.75 13.50 -15.56
N LEU A 381 17.39 12.34 -15.80
CA LEU A 381 16.82 11.27 -16.65
C LEU A 381 15.52 10.75 -16.05
N GLU A 382 15.49 10.50 -14.74
CA GLU A 382 14.32 9.97 -14.06
C GLU A 382 13.16 10.97 -14.00
N TRP A 383 13.47 12.27 -13.93
CA TRP A 383 12.47 13.34 -14.02
C TRP A 383 11.90 13.49 -15.43
N LYS A 384 12.73 13.35 -16.47
CA LYS A 384 12.28 13.31 -17.88
C LYS A 384 11.37 12.12 -18.13
N ALA A 385 11.77 10.91 -17.70
CA ALA A 385 10.93 9.72 -17.77
C ALA A 385 9.58 9.91 -17.07
N ARG A 386 9.58 10.49 -15.86
CA ARG A 386 8.34 10.78 -15.13
C ARG A 386 7.45 11.76 -15.89
N LEU A 387 8.00 12.82 -16.47
CA LEU A 387 7.25 13.79 -17.28
C LEU A 387 6.72 13.17 -18.59
N LEU A 388 7.53 12.38 -19.30
CA LEU A 388 7.17 11.66 -20.53
C LEU A 388 5.97 10.72 -20.28
N MET A 389 6.05 9.93 -19.21
CA MET A 389 4.96 9.06 -18.77
C MET A 389 3.70 9.86 -18.44
N GLU A 390 3.83 10.94 -17.67
CA GLU A 390 2.69 11.80 -17.31
C GLU A 390 2.04 12.45 -18.53
N GLN A 391 2.83 12.85 -19.54
CA GLN A 391 2.34 13.39 -20.82
C GLN A 391 1.58 12.36 -21.65
N SER A 392 1.93 11.07 -21.58
CA SER A 392 1.34 10.00 -22.40
C SER A 392 -0.14 9.68 -22.14
N SER A 393 -0.81 9.13 -23.14
CA SER A 393 -2.21 8.69 -23.09
C SER A 393 -2.45 7.52 -22.12
N ALA A 394 -1.40 6.80 -21.71
CA ALA A 394 -1.48 5.69 -20.77
C ALA A 394 -2.15 6.09 -19.45
N VAL A 395 -2.87 5.15 -18.83
CA VAL A 395 -3.49 5.34 -17.52
C VAL A 395 -2.39 5.26 -16.45
N LYS A 396 -2.18 6.32 -15.65
CA LYS A 396 -1.22 6.25 -14.54
C LYS A 396 -1.91 5.76 -13.27
N SER A 397 -1.20 4.94 -12.49
CA SER A 397 -1.59 4.53 -11.15
C SER A 397 -0.40 4.73 -10.19
N PRO A 398 -0.34 5.88 -9.49
CA PRO A 398 -1.17 7.08 -9.63
C PRO A 398 -0.66 8.05 -10.72
N SER A 399 -1.55 8.93 -11.20
CA SER A 399 -1.13 10.18 -11.89
C SER A 399 -0.46 11.17 -10.93
N ILE A 400 0.17 12.22 -11.47
CA ILE A 400 0.85 13.24 -10.65
C ILE A 400 -0.09 13.91 -9.64
N SER A 401 -1.35 14.17 -10.02
CA SER A 401 -2.33 14.79 -9.12
C SER A 401 -2.76 13.84 -7.99
N TYR A 402 -2.93 12.55 -8.29
CA TYR A 402 -3.18 11.52 -7.28
C TYR A 402 -1.98 11.35 -6.32
N HIS A 403 -0.74 11.44 -6.82
CA HIS A 403 0.46 11.43 -5.99
C HIS A 403 0.47 12.64 -5.04
N LEU A 404 0.28 13.86 -5.56
CA LEU A 404 0.22 15.08 -4.75
C LEU A 404 -0.89 15.04 -3.70
N ALA A 405 -2.05 14.45 -4.03
CA ALA A 405 -3.16 14.27 -3.09
C ALA A 405 -2.85 13.33 -1.89
N GLY A 406 -1.82 12.48 -1.99
CA GLY A 406 -1.34 11.63 -0.90
C GLY A 406 -0.35 12.31 0.05
N THR A 407 0.13 13.52 -0.27
CA THR A 407 1.11 14.21 0.58
C THR A 407 0.54 14.52 1.97
N LYS A 408 1.39 14.44 3.00
CA LYS A 408 1.02 14.71 4.39
C LYS A 408 0.45 16.13 4.56
N LYS A 409 0.94 17.11 3.78
CA LYS A 409 0.39 18.47 3.76
C LYS A 409 -1.04 18.53 3.21
N ILE A 410 -1.39 17.75 2.18
CA ILE A 410 -2.79 17.66 1.72
C ILE A 410 -3.68 16.96 2.76
N GLN A 411 -3.20 15.89 3.41
CA GLN A 411 -3.91 15.26 4.54
C GLN A 411 -4.23 16.27 5.65
N GLN A 412 -3.27 17.16 5.98
CA GLN A 412 -3.43 18.22 6.97
C GLN A 412 -4.40 19.32 6.51
N GLU A 413 -4.30 19.80 5.26
CA GLU A 413 -5.23 20.81 4.73
C GLU A 413 -6.67 20.28 4.65
N LEU A 414 -6.88 19.00 4.34
CA LEU A 414 -8.20 18.35 4.37
C LEU A 414 -8.80 18.26 5.77
N ALA A 415 -7.99 18.23 6.84
CA ALA A 415 -8.47 18.23 8.21
C ALA A 415 -9.03 19.59 8.67
N LYS A 416 -8.73 20.68 7.95
CA LYS A 416 -9.21 22.03 8.32
C LYS A 416 -10.75 22.16 8.21
N PRO A 417 -11.39 22.94 9.09
CA PRO A 417 -12.83 23.20 9.02
C PRO A 417 -13.29 23.71 7.65
N GLY A 418 -14.35 23.12 7.10
CA GLY A 418 -14.93 23.51 5.81
C GLY A 418 -14.20 23.01 4.55
N VAL A 419 -13.00 22.41 4.66
CA VAL A 419 -12.25 21.98 3.47
C VAL A 419 -12.82 20.67 2.89
N LEU A 420 -13.16 19.67 3.73
CA LEU A 420 -13.82 18.44 3.26
C LEU A 420 -15.12 18.72 2.50
N GLU A 421 -15.92 19.70 2.93
CA GLU A 421 -17.19 20.07 2.29
C GLU A 421 -17.05 20.56 0.84
N ARG A 422 -15.84 20.96 0.41
CA ARG A 422 -15.56 21.30 -1.00
C ARG A 422 -15.55 20.07 -1.90
N PHE A 423 -15.19 18.92 -1.35
CA PHE A 423 -14.96 17.68 -2.09
C PHE A 423 -16.05 16.63 -1.82
N VAL A 424 -16.62 16.59 -0.61
CA VAL A 424 -17.62 15.60 -0.20
C VAL A 424 -18.94 16.30 0.13
N GLU A 425 -19.98 15.98 -0.63
CA GLU A 425 -21.33 16.54 -0.42
C GLU A 425 -22.09 15.80 0.69
N ASN A 426 -21.94 14.46 0.75
CA ASN A 426 -22.65 13.61 1.69
C ASN A 426 -22.17 13.86 3.13
N LYS A 427 -23.08 14.31 4.00
CA LYS A 427 -22.80 14.67 5.39
C LYS A 427 -22.46 13.47 6.27
N ASP A 428 -23.01 12.30 5.98
CA ASP A 428 -22.66 11.07 6.71
C ASP A 428 -21.23 10.66 6.38
N ASP A 429 -20.83 10.78 5.12
CA ASP A 429 -19.48 10.43 4.67
C ASP A 429 -18.43 11.42 5.18
N ILE A 430 -18.73 12.72 5.21
CA ILE A 430 -17.91 13.73 5.92
C ILE A 430 -17.76 13.36 7.40
N THR A 431 -18.84 12.92 8.05
CA THR A 431 -18.83 12.55 9.48
C THR A 431 -17.95 11.31 9.72
N LYS A 432 -18.04 10.29 8.87
CA LYS A 432 -17.18 9.09 8.95
C LYS A 432 -15.70 9.41 8.71
N LEU A 433 -15.39 10.26 7.72
CA LEU A 433 -14.03 10.72 7.46
C LEU A 433 -13.46 11.45 8.67
N ARG A 434 -14.17 12.46 9.20
CA ARG A 434 -13.75 13.23 10.38
C ARG A 434 -13.58 12.38 11.62
N LYS A 435 -14.43 11.36 11.83
CA LYS A 435 -14.28 10.41 12.95
C LYS A 435 -12.94 9.65 12.90
N CYS A 436 -12.31 9.56 11.73
CA CYS A 436 -11.01 8.92 11.56
C CYS A 436 -9.82 9.91 11.56
N PHE A 437 -10.05 11.22 11.68
CA PHE A 437 -8.96 12.21 11.67
C PHE A 437 -8.40 12.39 13.08
N ALA A 438 -7.08 12.16 13.23
CA ALA A 438 -6.34 12.65 14.38
C ALA A 438 -6.13 14.17 14.28
N GLY A 439 -5.64 14.80 15.35
CA GLY A 439 -5.16 16.18 15.29
C GLY A 439 -4.07 16.36 14.24
N LEU A 440 -4.24 17.33 13.33
CA LEU A 440 -3.40 17.58 12.18
C LEU A 440 -3.25 19.10 11.96
N TRP A 441 -2.03 19.61 12.11
CA TRP A 441 -1.76 21.04 12.19
C TRP A 441 -0.58 21.46 11.31
N SER A 442 -0.63 22.71 10.86
CA SER A 442 0.42 23.36 10.10
C SER A 442 1.33 24.17 11.03
N LEU A 443 2.61 24.32 10.70
CA LEU A 443 3.58 24.98 11.61
C LEU A 443 3.39 26.50 11.75
N ASP A 444 2.51 27.12 10.97
CA ASP A 444 2.04 28.49 11.18
C ASP A 444 1.04 28.63 12.34
N GLU A 445 0.53 27.52 12.90
CA GLU A 445 -0.37 27.51 14.05
C GLU A 445 0.43 27.63 15.36
N SER A 446 0.96 28.82 15.67
CA SER A 446 1.95 29.04 16.76
C SER A 446 1.55 28.49 18.14
N HIS A 447 0.26 28.43 18.45
CA HIS A 447 -0.23 27.87 19.71
C HIS A 447 0.00 26.35 19.82
N ILE A 448 -0.14 25.60 18.71
CA ILE A 448 0.17 24.17 18.64
C ILE A 448 1.69 23.96 18.64
N VAL A 449 2.45 24.82 17.96
CA VAL A 449 3.92 24.75 17.95
C VAL A 449 4.49 24.92 19.36
N ASN A 450 3.99 25.88 20.13
CA ASN A 450 4.41 26.06 21.52
C ASN A 450 4.02 24.85 22.38
N ASP A 451 2.82 24.31 22.22
CA ASP A 451 2.40 23.09 22.93
C ASP A 451 3.26 21.86 22.58
N ALA A 452 3.68 21.73 21.33
CA ALA A 452 4.60 20.68 20.89
C ALA A 452 6.05 20.88 21.38
N ILE A 453 6.48 22.11 21.67
CA ILE A 453 7.76 22.41 22.33
C ILE A 453 7.71 22.08 23.83
N GLU A 454 6.57 22.32 24.49
CA GLU A 454 6.36 22.01 25.91
C GLU A 454 6.10 20.51 26.15
N ARG A 455 5.34 19.85 25.26
CA ARG A 455 4.86 18.47 25.40
C ARG A 455 5.18 17.61 24.16
N PRO A 456 6.45 17.53 23.71
CA PRO A 456 6.82 16.92 22.43
C PRO A 456 6.47 15.44 22.31
N GLY A 457 6.37 14.72 23.44
CA GLY A 457 5.96 13.32 23.46
C GLY A 457 4.56 13.05 22.89
N LEU A 458 3.67 14.06 22.87
CA LEU A 458 2.29 13.98 22.35
C LEU A 458 2.17 14.21 20.84
N TYR A 459 3.27 14.53 20.16
CA TYR A 459 3.29 14.91 18.76
C TYR A 459 4.21 14.03 17.91
N VAL A 460 3.94 14.00 16.61
CA VAL A 460 4.82 13.48 15.56
C VAL A 460 4.96 14.58 14.51
N MET A 461 6.20 14.95 14.18
CA MET A 461 6.46 15.90 13.09
C MET A 461 6.81 15.11 11.82
N LYS A 462 6.07 15.36 10.73
CA LYS A 462 6.18 14.59 9.47
C LYS A 462 6.62 15.47 8.30
N PRO A 463 7.72 15.16 7.58
CA PRO A 463 8.06 15.80 6.32
C PRO A 463 7.20 15.27 5.17
N GLN A 464 7.30 15.89 3.98
CA GLN A 464 6.64 15.40 2.77
C GLN A 464 7.39 14.21 2.14
N ARG A 465 7.38 13.05 2.80
CA ARG A 465 8.05 11.82 2.37
C ARG A 465 7.15 10.60 2.55
N GLU A 466 7.36 9.61 1.69
CA GLU A 466 6.70 8.30 1.74
C GLU A 466 7.72 7.18 1.98
N GLY A 467 7.26 6.00 2.41
CA GLY A 467 8.09 4.79 2.59
C GLY A 467 8.62 4.53 4.01
N GLY A 468 8.32 5.40 4.98
CA GLY A 468 8.76 5.29 6.38
C GLY A 468 10.21 5.74 6.62
N GLY A 469 10.62 5.83 7.89
CA GLY A 469 11.99 6.24 8.27
C GLY A 469 12.27 7.75 8.23
N ASN A 470 11.23 8.59 8.14
CA ASN A 470 11.35 10.03 7.92
C ASN A 470 10.72 10.89 9.05
N ASN A 471 10.02 10.27 10.01
CA ASN A 471 9.23 11.01 11.00
C ASN A 471 10.09 11.36 12.22
N ILE A 472 9.75 12.48 12.88
CA ILE A 472 10.47 13.01 14.04
C ILE A 472 9.55 12.91 15.27
N TYR A 473 10.11 12.45 16.40
CA TYR A 473 9.36 12.04 17.60
C TYR A 473 10.06 12.49 18.89
N GLY A 474 9.29 12.74 19.96
CA GLY A 474 9.88 13.03 21.26
C GLY A 474 10.76 14.28 21.23
N ASP A 475 11.85 14.31 22.01
CA ASP A 475 12.68 15.51 22.16
C ASP A 475 13.21 16.07 20.81
N ASP A 476 13.44 15.22 19.80
CA ASP A 476 13.80 15.65 18.44
C ASP A 476 12.76 16.59 17.79
N VAL A 477 11.47 16.46 18.15
CA VAL A 477 10.40 17.38 17.72
C VAL A 477 10.65 18.76 18.31
N LYS A 478 10.93 18.83 19.61
CA LYS A 478 11.21 20.09 20.32
C LYS A 478 12.47 20.75 19.77
N GLU A 479 13.55 20.01 19.60
CA GLU A 479 14.80 20.54 19.02
C GLU A 479 14.59 21.05 17.60
N SER A 480 13.84 20.31 16.77
CA SER A 480 13.52 20.71 15.40
C SER A 480 12.67 21.97 15.34
N LEU A 481 11.62 22.08 16.16
CA LEU A 481 10.76 23.27 16.20
C LEU A 481 11.53 24.51 16.70
N LEU A 482 12.36 24.37 17.74
CA LEU A 482 13.22 25.47 18.22
C LEU A 482 14.24 25.91 17.15
N ARG A 483 14.84 24.97 16.41
CA ARG A 483 15.73 25.28 15.27
C ARG A 483 15.00 26.06 14.18
N LEU A 484 13.79 25.63 13.80
CA LEU A 484 12.98 26.30 12.78
C LEU A 484 12.58 27.72 13.21
N GLN A 485 12.19 27.92 14.47
CA GLN A 485 11.90 29.25 15.03
C GLN A 485 13.12 30.19 14.99
N GLN A 486 14.33 29.67 15.22
CA GLN A 486 15.57 30.46 15.15
C GLN A 486 16.02 30.78 13.72
N ALA A 487 15.75 29.89 12.75
CA ALA A 487 16.15 30.08 11.36
C ALA A 487 15.41 31.22 10.67
N GLY A 488 14.18 31.55 11.11
CA GLY A 488 13.39 32.67 10.60
C GLY A 488 13.01 32.56 9.12
N ASN A 489 13.10 31.37 8.53
CA ASN A 489 12.84 31.09 7.13
C ASN A 489 11.58 30.20 6.96
N GLU A 490 11.13 30.00 5.72
CA GLU A 490 9.93 29.19 5.44
C GLU A 490 10.20 27.65 5.47
N GLU A 491 11.30 27.17 6.09
CA GLU A 491 11.59 25.71 6.21
C GLU A 491 10.48 24.95 6.95
N ASP A 492 9.73 25.65 7.80
CA ASP A 492 8.57 25.11 8.52
C ASP A 492 7.54 24.47 7.56
N ALA A 493 7.41 25.00 6.34
CA ALA A 493 6.48 24.50 5.33
C ALA A 493 6.85 23.14 4.72
N ALA A 494 8.00 22.56 5.04
CA ALA A 494 8.33 21.18 4.69
C ALA A 494 7.58 20.15 5.58
N TYR A 495 7.10 20.57 6.76
CA TYR A 495 6.59 19.70 7.80
C TYR A 495 5.11 19.95 8.14
N ILE A 496 4.50 18.95 8.78
CA ILE A 496 3.25 19.09 9.55
C ILE A 496 3.45 18.56 10.96
N LEU A 497 2.62 19.01 11.90
CA LEU A 497 2.43 18.35 13.20
C LEU A 497 1.21 17.45 13.15
N MET A 498 1.33 16.26 13.72
CA MET A 498 0.24 15.33 13.92
C MET A 498 0.19 14.89 15.39
N GLN A 499 -1.01 14.70 15.92
CA GLN A 499 -1.23 14.03 17.20
C GLN A 499 -0.57 12.65 17.19
N ARG A 500 0.24 12.35 18.20
CA ARG A 500 0.74 11.00 18.42
C ARG A 500 -0.40 10.12 18.93
N ILE A 501 -0.62 9.00 18.24
CA ILE A 501 -1.59 7.98 18.63
C ILE A 501 -0.88 6.94 19.50
N PHE A 502 -1.55 6.46 20.54
CA PHE A 502 -1.00 5.50 21.50
C PHE A 502 -1.84 4.22 21.53
N PRO A 503 -1.51 3.20 20.71
CA PRO A 503 -2.24 1.93 20.71
C PRO A 503 -1.99 1.09 21.96
N ALA A 504 -2.92 0.17 22.23
CA ALA A 504 -2.71 -0.89 23.21
C ALA A 504 -1.46 -1.70 22.86
N GLN A 505 -0.63 -1.99 23.86
CA GLN A 505 0.47 -2.93 23.68
C GLN A 505 -0.05 -4.36 23.79
N SER A 506 0.34 -5.20 22.83
CA SER A 506 -0.03 -6.62 22.79
C SER A 506 1.22 -7.50 22.73
N PRO A 507 1.28 -8.63 23.47
CA PRO A 507 2.33 -9.62 23.31
C PRO A 507 2.23 -10.29 21.93
N ALA A 508 3.33 -10.35 21.20
CA ALA A 508 3.41 -11.02 19.90
C ALA A 508 4.72 -11.79 19.75
N ILE A 509 4.72 -12.81 18.89
CA ILE A 509 5.93 -13.56 18.52
C ILE A 509 6.32 -13.14 17.11
N LEU A 510 7.46 -12.47 16.96
CA LEU A 510 7.91 -11.90 15.70
C LEU A 510 8.96 -12.82 15.05
N MET A 511 8.75 -13.17 13.79
CA MET A 511 9.65 -14.01 12.99
C MET A 511 10.55 -13.14 12.12
N ARG A 512 11.87 -13.35 12.22
CA ARG A 512 12.86 -12.64 11.38
C ARG A 512 14.09 -13.52 11.16
N GLU A 513 14.49 -13.72 9.91
CA GLU A 513 15.71 -14.46 9.53
C GLU A 513 15.78 -15.88 10.17
N GLY A 514 14.64 -16.55 10.31
CA GLY A 514 14.50 -17.87 10.93
C GLY A 514 14.36 -17.88 12.45
N ALA A 515 14.58 -16.74 13.14
CA ALA A 515 14.46 -16.62 14.58
C ALA A 515 13.08 -16.10 15.02
N SER A 516 12.62 -16.53 16.21
CA SER A 516 11.39 -16.08 16.87
C SER A 516 11.72 -15.19 18.07
N HIS A 517 11.00 -14.06 18.19
CA HIS A 517 11.23 -13.06 19.24
C HIS A 517 9.91 -12.77 19.97
N ARG A 518 9.88 -12.90 21.30
CA ARG A 518 8.72 -12.55 22.12
C ARG A 518 8.79 -11.08 22.50
N GLU A 519 7.90 -10.26 21.95
CA GLU A 519 7.96 -8.80 22.06
C GLU A 519 6.63 -8.20 22.51
N GLN A 520 6.68 -7.08 23.22
CA GLN A 520 5.51 -6.20 23.37
C GLN A 520 5.41 -5.32 22.13
N THR A 521 4.22 -5.26 21.54
CA THR A 521 4.03 -4.70 20.21
C THR A 521 2.85 -3.78 20.07
N VAL A 522 2.91 -2.91 19.07
CA VAL A 522 1.78 -2.10 18.60
C VAL A 522 1.59 -2.34 17.10
N SER A 523 0.36 -2.19 16.61
CA SER A 523 0.00 -2.57 15.25
C SER A 523 -0.75 -1.47 14.50
N GLU A 524 -0.58 -1.46 13.18
CA GLU A 524 -1.09 -0.45 12.25
C GLU A 524 -1.85 -1.16 11.11
N LEU A 525 -3.16 -0.92 11.05
CA LEU A 525 -4.07 -1.52 10.06
C LEU A 525 -4.06 -0.67 8.78
N GLY A 526 -3.52 -1.21 7.71
CA GLY A 526 -3.71 -0.70 6.35
C GLY A 526 -4.91 -1.33 5.68
N VAL A 527 -5.89 -0.52 5.25
CA VAL A 527 -6.99 -0.98 4.40
C VAL A 527 -6.70 -0.55 2.96
N TYR A 528 -6.65 -1.53 2.05
CA TYR A 528 -6.47 -1.23 0.63
C TYR A 528 -7.76 -0.66 0.04
N GLY A 529 -7.60 0.25 -0.92
CA GLY A 529 -8.68 0.80 -1.73
C GLY A 529 -8.35 0.66 -3.21
N ALA A 530 -9.28 0.13 -4.00
CA ALA A 530 -9.16 0.08 -5.44
C ALA A 530 -10.25 0.95 -6.09
N TYR A 531 -9.82 1.85 -6.98
CA TYR A 531 -10.66 2.84 -7.63
C TYR A 531 -10.40 2.90 -9.12
N LEU A 532 -11.45 2.86 -9.93
CA LEU A 532 -11.38 3.10 -11.36
C LEU A 532 -12.61 3.92 -11.77
N ARG A 533 -12.36 5.11 -12.30
CA ARG A 533 -13.40 5.94 -12.94
C ARG A 533 -13.10 6.09 -14.42
N ILE A 534 -14.17 6.04 -15.20
CA ILE A 534 -14.18 6.15 -16.66
C ILE A 534 -15.16 7.26 -17.01
N LYS A 535 -14.64 8.43 -17.38
CA LYS A 535 -15.36 9.71 -17.54
C LYS A 535 -16.11 10.02 -16.23
N GLU A 536 -17.44 10.00 -16.26
CA GLU A 536 -18.28 10.22 -15.07
C GLU A 536 -18.66 8.93 -14.33
N LYS A 537 -18.35 7.75 -14.90
CA LYS A 537 -18.77 6.46 -14.35
C LYS A 537 -17.69 5.87 -13.46
N ILE A 538 -17.99 5.75 -12.17
CA ILE A 538 -17.25 4.88 -11.25
C ILE A 538 -17.49 3.41 -11.69
N VAL A 539 -16.42 2.69 -12.00
CA VAL A 539 -16.43 1.28 -12.44
C VAL A 539 -15.86 0.35 -11.38
N VAL A 540 -14.88 0.83 -10.60
CA VAL A 540 -14.43 0.18 -9.36
C VAL A 540 -14.38 1.24 -8.28
N ASN A 541 -14.96 0.96 -7.12
CA ASN A 541 -14.70 1.67 -5.88
C ASN A 541 -14.97 0.72 -4.72
N ASN A 542 -13.93 0.04 -4.24
CA ASN A 542 -14.05 -0.98 -3.20
C ASN A 542 -12.81 -1.07 -2.29
N SER A 543 -12.94 -1.91 -1.26
CA SER A 543 -11.85 -2.28 -0.36
C SER A 543 -11.51 -3.77 -0.57
N PRO A 544 -10.48 -4.10 -1.37
CA PRO A 544 -10.23 -5.49 -1.77
C PRO A 544 -9.53 -6.33 -0.69
N GLY A 545 -8.99 -5.71 0.36
CA GLY A 545 -8.25 -6.42 1.39
C GLY A 545 -7.55 -5.47 2.37
N TYR A 546 -6.64 -6.03 3.15
CA TYR A 546 -5.94 -5.30 4.21
C TYR A 546 -4.49 -5.77 4.37
N LEU A 547 -3.72 -5.00 5.13
CA LEU A 547 -2.39 -5.28 5.62
C LEU A 547 -2.42 -4.96 7.11
N MET A 548 -1.94 -5.85 7.98
CA MET A 548 -1.56 -5.45 9.33
C MET A 548 -0.03 -5.36 9.38
N ARG A 549 0.50 -4.31 10.00
CA ARG A 549 1.93 -4.15 10.30
C ARG A 549 2.08 -4.11 11.80
N THR A 550 2.94 -4.96 12.35
CA THR A 550 3.18 -5.06 13.79
C THR A 550 4.65 -4.76 14.08
N LYS A 551 4.93 -3.97 15.11
CA LYS A 551 6.28 -3.54 15.50
C LYS A 551 6.44 -3.57 17.02
N VAL A 552 7.68 -3.67 17.49
CA VAL A 552 7.99 -3.54 18.93
C VAL A 552 7.51 -2.18 19.45
N SER A 553 6.91 -2.15 20.64
CA SER A 553 6.23 -0.96 21.17
C SER A 553 7.17 0.23 21.44
N SER A 554 8.46 -0.04 21.61
CA SER A 554 9.53 0.95 21.71
C SER A 554 9.95 1.56 20.37
N SER A 555 9.55 1.01 19.22
CA SER A 555 9.95 1.52 17.91
C SER A 555 9.04 2.67 17.46
N ASN A 556 9.64 3.85 17.28
CA ASN A 556 8.95 4.98 16.66
C ASN A 556 8.57 4.68 15.19
N GLU A 557 9.46 4.03 14.44
CA GLU A 557 9.28 3.72 13.01
C GLU A 557 8.54 2.39 12.75
N GLY A 558 7.88 2.28 11.58
CA GLY A 558 6.95 1.17 11.25
C GLY A 558 7.04 0.57 9.85
N GLY A 559 8.09 0.90 9.09
CA GLY A 559 8.31 0.33 7.75
C GLY A 559 8.81 -1.12 7.80
N VAL A 560 8.10 -2.06 7.17
CA VAL A 560 8.56 -3.46 7.01
C VAL A 560 9.77 -3.52 6.07
N ALA A 561 9.71 -2.83 4.94
CA ALA A 561 10.83 -2.74 3.98
C ALA A 561 12.07 -2.06 4.58
N ALA A 562 11.86 -1.11 5.51
CA ALA A 562 12.92 -0.45 6.28
C ALA A 562 13.42 -1.29 7.48
N GLY A 563 12.80 -2.45 7.75
CA GLY A 563 13.24 -3.42 8.76
C GLY A 563 12.67 -3.24 10.17
N PHE A 564 11.88 -2.19 10.44
CA PHE A 564 11.35 -1.88 11.77
C PHE A 564 10.13 -2.71 12.18
N ALA A 565 9.30 -3.09 11.21
CA ALA A 565 8.07 -3.84 11.44
C ALA A 565 8.15 -5.27 10.86
N VAL A 566 7.11 -6.05 11.13
CA VAL A 566 6.78 -7.31 10.48
C VAL A 566 5.38 -7.23 9.84
N LEU A 567 5.11 -8.10 8.88
CA LEU A 567 3.77 -8.32 8.34
C LEU A 567 2.92 -9.12 9.33
N ASP A 568 1.62 -8.87 9.36
CA ASP A 568 0.68 -9.53 10.26
C ASP A 568 -0.69 -9.65 9.58
N SER A 569 -1.63 -10.37 10.19
CA SER A 569 -3.06 -10.29 9.84
C SER A 569 -3.87 -9.92 11.09
N ILE A 570 -5.19 -9.91 10.98
CA ILE A 570 -6.07 -9.63 12.13
C ILE A 570 -6.87 -10.87 12.54
N TYR A 571 -7.15 -10.96 13.82
CA TYR A 571 -8.09 -11.87 14.44
C TYR A 571 -9.22 -11.03 15.03
N LEU A 572 -10.39 -11.08 14.41
CA LEU A 572 -11.53 -10.25 14.80
C LEU A 572 -12.07 -10.73 16.15
N VAL A 573 -12.13 -9.84 17.14
CA VAL A 573 -12.68 -10.10 18.48
C VAL A 573 -14.09 -9.56 18.63
#